data_AF-A0A0F9LY47-F1
#
_entry.id   AF-A0A0F9LY47-F1
#
_cell.length_a   1.000
_cell.length_b   1.000
_cell.length_c   1.000
_cell.angle_alpha   90.00
_cell.angle_beta   90.00
_cell.angle_gamma   90.00
#
_symmetry.space_group_name_H-M   'P 1'
#
loop_
_entity.id
_entity.type
_entity.pdbx_description
1 polymer ?
#
loop_
_entity_poly.entity_id
_entity_poly.type
_entity_poly.pdbx_seq_one_letter_code
_entity_poly.pdbx_strand_id
1 'polypeptide(L)'
;QKISGLVINLTQEEKQKLLNDLAQMGPVEREAYLVSLTEQRKIISAPIEEKPGASLINSLKGAKKEIKNLKKIAKQARKDKDYTKTLNVSQNAVKIASNWELTGELEQLNEYIRSTKIEDLGTKMKSLEKEAKLAAKEEKYNEAAQKYKMSSKIASEIFKLGGTDMTKEVKRLSNKSKEYEKLI
;
A
#
# COMPACT_ATOMS: atom_id res chain seq x y z
N GLN A 1 21.74 6.68 8.95
CA GLN A 1 22.06 5.33 8.39
C GLN A 1 20.89 4.68 7.64
N LYS A 2 19.60 4.83 7.99
CA LYS A 2 18.47 4.20 7.25
C LYS A 2 18.22 4.75 5.83
N ILE A 3 18.57 6.01 5.55
CA ILE A 3 18.24 6.67 4.26
C ILE A 3 19.18 6.20 3.14
N SER A 4 20.47 5.95 3.42
CA SER A 4 21.50 5.70 2.41
C SER A 4 21.20 4.52 1.47
N GLY A 5 20.45 3.51 1.93
CA GLY A 5 20.00 2.39 1.10
C GLY A 5 18.77 2.67 0.23
N LEU A 6 17.93 3.66 0.59
CA LEU A 6 16.68 4.00 -0.10
C LEU A 6 16.90 4.90 -1.33
N VAL A 7 18.05 5.57 -1.43
CA VAL A 7 18.38 6.58 -2.44
C VAL A 7 19.46 6.15 -3.45
N ILE A 8 19.85 4.86 -3.47
CA ILE A 8 20.95 4.37 -4.32
C ILE A 8 20.68 4.61 -5.82
N ASN A 9 19.41 4.56 -6.24
CA ASN A 9 18.99 4.72 -7.64
C ASN A 9 18.35 6.09 -7.94
N LEU A 10 18.41 7.04 -6.99
CA LEU A 10 17.85 8.38 -7.20
C LEU A 10 18.94 9.34 -7.69
N THR A 11 18.59 10.21 -8.63
CA THR A 11 19.42 11.33 -9.07
C THR A 11 19.63 12.32 -7.92
N GLN A 12 20.64 13.21 -8.04
CA GLN A 12 20.89 14.25 -7.03
C GLN A 12 19.67 15.17 -6.81
N GLU A 13 18.95 15.49 -7.88
CA GLU A 13 17.75 16.32 -7.80
C GLU A 13 16.59 15.61 -7.08
N GLU A 14 16.38 14.32 -7.38
CA GLU A 14 15.37 13.52 -6.68
C GLU A 14 15.72 13.30 -5.20
N LYS A 15 17.01 13.13 -4.88
CA LYS A 15 17.48 13.08 -3.49
C LYS A 15 17.19 14.38 -2.75
N GLN A 16 17.43 15.52 -3.40
CA GLN A 16 17.21 16.83 -2.79
C GLN A 16 15.72 17.11 -2.60
N LYS A 17 14.89 16.75 -3.58
CA LYS A 17 13.43 16.83 -3.49
C LYS A 17 12.89 15.96 -2.35
N LEU A 18 13.35 14.70 -2.27
CA LEU A 18 12.99 13.78 -1.20
C LEU A 18 13.38 14.33 0.18
N LEU A 19 14.57 14.92 0.31
CA LEU A 19 15.02 15.55 1.56
C LEU A 19 14.13 16.75 1.93
N ASN A 20 13.77 17.58 0.97
CA ASN A 20 12.88 18.72 1.18
C ASN A 20 11.47 18.26 1.60
N ASP A 21 10.92 17.26 0.92
CA ASP A 21 9.60 16.68 1.23
C ASP A 21 9.60 16.08 2.65
N LEU A 22 10.66 15.34 3.01
CA LEU A 22 10.81 14.78 4.36
C LEU A 22 11.02 15.84 5.45
N ALA A 23 11.67 16.96 5.13
CA ALA A 23 11.90 18.05 6.06
C ALA A 23 10.60 18.76 6.44
N GLN A 24 9.62 18.80 5.54
CA GLN A 24 8.30 19.40 5.80
C GLN A 24 7.32 18.47 6.53
N MET A 25 7.62 17.19 6.65
CA MET A 25 6.81 16.20 7.38
C MET A 25 7.13 16.19 8.88
N GLY A 26 6.11 15.95 9.70
CA GLY A 26 6.30 15.67 11.12
C GLY A 26 7.07 14.37 11.36
N PRO A 27 7.68 14.15 12.55
CA PRO A 27 8.49 12.96 12.84
C PRO A 27 7.77 11.63 12.55
N VAL A 28 6.47 11.56 12.87
CA VAL A 28 5.65 10.36 12.69
C VAL A 28 5.31 10.12 11.21
N GLU A 29 4.99 11.19 10.47
CA GLU A 29 4.69 11.14 9.03
C GLU A 29 5.95 10.75 8.23
N ARG A 30 7.10 11.29 8.64
CA ARG A 30 8.41 10.96 8.08
C ARG A 30 8.74 9.47 8.24
N GLU A 31 8.50 8.88 9.41
CA GLU A 31 8.72 7.45 9.61
C GLU A 31 7.76 6.58 8.77
N ALA A 32 6.48 6.93 8.72
CA ALA A 32 5.50 6.23 7.88
C ALA A 32 5.93 6.24 6.41
N TYR A 33 6.32 7.41 5.91
CA TYR A 33 6.79 7.57 4.55
C TYR A 33 8.05 6.74 4.24
N LEU A 34 9.04 6.72 5.14
CA LEU A 34 10.25 5.90 4.98
C LEU A 34 9.96 4.39 5.02
N VAL A 35 9.01 3.94 5.83
CA VAL A 35 8.55 2.55 5.87
C VAL A 35 7.89 2.17 4.54
N SER A 36 6.99 3.02 4.03
CA SER A 36 6.35 2.83 2.71
C SER A 36 7.39 2.71 1.58
N LEU A 37 8.42 3.57 1.57
CA LEU A 37 9.51 3.50 0.58
C LEU A 37 10.30 2.19 0.69
N THR A 38 10.55 1.72 1.92
CA THR A 38 11.26 0.46 2.18
C THR A 38 10.47 -0.74 1.66
N GLU A 39 9.15 -0.76 1.87
CA GLU A 39 8.27 -1.80 1.34
C GLU A 39 8.20 -1.79 -0.19
N GLN A 40 8.14 -0.61 -0.81
CA GLN A 40 8.22 -0.48 -2.27
C GLN A 40 9.50 -1.08 -2.82
N ARG A 41 10.65 -0.83 -2.19
CA ARG A 41 11.94 -1.42 -2.60
C ARG A 41 11.94 -2.94 -2.52
N LYS A 42 11.36 -3.53 -1.48
CA LYS A 42 11.23 -5.00 -1.35
C LYS A 42 10.42 -5.62 -2.50
N ILE A 43 9.39 -4.92 -2.98
CA ILE A 43 8.57 -5.34 -4.11
C ILE A 43 9.38 -5.30 -5.42
N ILE A 44 10.20 -4.25 -5.61
CA ILE A 44 11.06 -4.11 -6.79
C ILE A 44 12.15 -5.19 -6.83
N SER A 45 12.71 -5.54 -5.67
CA SER A 45 13.77 -6.56 -5.58
C SER A 45 13.27 -8.01 -5.63
N ALA A 46 11.95 -8.24 -5.66
CA ALA A 46 11.41 -9.61 -5.67
C ALA A 46 11.60 -10.27 -7.06
N PRO A 47 12.01 -11.54 -7.13
CA PRO A 47 12.17 -12.28 -8.37
C PRO A 47 10.92 -12.23 -9.28
N ILE A 48 11.14 -12.29 -10.58
CA ILE A 48 10.05 -12.33 -11.56
C ILE A 48 9.53 -13.77 -11.61
N GLU A 49 8.29 -14.00 -11.19
CA GLU A 49 7.56 -15.19 -11.64
C GLU A 49 7.26 -14.99 -13.13
N GLU A 50 8.13 -15.52 -13.99
CA GLU A 50 7.90 -15.53 -15.43
C GLU A 50 6.72 -16.45 -15.72
N LYS A 51 5.60 -15.87 -16.15
CA LYS A 51 4.51 -16.67 -16.70
C LYS A 51 4.98 -17.30 -18.02
N PRO A 52 4.82 -18.62 -18.22
CA PRO A 52 5.09 -19.25 -19.51
C PRO A 52 4.27 -18.57 -20.61
N GLY A 53 4.94 -18.04 -21.65
CA GLY A 53 4.30 -17.34 -22.77
C GLY A 53 4.32 -15.81 -22.72
N ALA A 54 5.04 -15.18 -21.77
CA ALA A 54 5.26 -13.74 -21.79
C ALA A 54 6.08 -13.34 -23.03
N SER A 55 5.49 -12.54 -23.94
CA SER A 55 6.22 -11.95 -25.07
C SER A 55 7.49 -11.27 -24.57
N LEU A 56 8.66 -11.67 -25.09
CA LEU A 56 9.93 -11.00 -24.85
C LEU A 56 9.79 -9.52 -25.24
N ILE A 57 9.72 -8.64 -24.25
CA ILE A 57 9.74 -7.21 -24.46
C ILE A 57 11.16 -6.85 -24.88
N ASN A 58 11.40 -6.77 -26.18
CA ASN A 58 12.73 -6.57 -26.76
C ASN A 58 13.02 -5.11 -27.14
N SER A 59 12.14 -4.16 -26.81
CA SER A 59 12.30 -2.75 -27.13
C SER A 59 11.63 -1.84 -26.12
N LEU A 60 12.18 -0.63 -25.97
CA LEU A 60 11.61 0.43 -25.13
C LEU A 60 10.17 0.79 -25.53
N LYS A 61 9.89 0.80 -26.85
CA LYS A 61 8.53 1.01 -27.38
C LYS A 61 7.59 -0.13 -26.97
N GLY A 62 8.07 -1.37 -27.02
CA GLY A 62 7.34 -2.53 -26.52
C GLY A 62 7.03 -2.43 -25.03
N ALA A 63 8.02 -2.03 -24.21
CA ALA A 63 7.87 -1.87 -22.77
C ALA A 63 6.80 -0.84 -22.43
N LYS A 64 6.85 0.35 -23.05
CA LYS A 64 5.85 1.41 -22.86
C LYS A 64 4.44 0.95 -23.28
N LYS A 65 4.34 0.19 -24.38
CA LYS A 65 3.06 -0.35 -24.85
C LYS A 65 2.48 -1.35 -23.86
N GLU A 66 3.30 -2.25 -23.33
CA GLU A 66 2.87 -3.26 -22.35
C GLU A 66 2.48 -2.62 -21.01
N ILE A 67 3.27 -1.67 -20.50
CA ILE A 67 2.92 -0.90 -19.30
C ILE A 67 1.56 -0.20 -19.50
N LYS A 68 1.31 0.41 -20.66
CA LYS A 68 0.02 1.02 -20.97
C LYS A 68 -1.13 0.02 -20.96
N ASN A 69 -0.91 -1.20 -21.47
CA ASN A 69 -1.89 -2.28 -21.44
C ASN A 69 -2.20 -2.73 -20.00
N LEU A 70 -1.16 -3.02 -19.21
CA LEU A 70 -1.29 -3.38 -17.80
C LEU A 70 -1.98 -2.28 -16.98
N LYS A 71 -1.67 -1.00 -17.23
CA LYS A 71 -2.38 0.13 -16.62
C LYS A 71 -3.87 0.12 -16.91
N LYS A 72 -4.30 -0.25 -18.13
CA LYS A 72 -5.74 -0.37 -18.47
C LYS A 72 -6.39 -1.53 -17.72
N ILE A 73 -5.74 -2.69 -17.69
CA ILE A 73 -6.23 -3.88 -16.99
C ILE A 73 -6.36 -3.61 -15.48
N ALA A 74 -5.35 -3.00 -14.86
CA ALA A 74 -5.37 -2.64 -13.45
C ALA A 74 -6.48 -1.63 -13.15
N LYS A 75 -6.66 -0.60 -14.00
CA LYS A 75 -7.76 0.35 -13.85
C LYS A 75 -9.13 -0.31 -13.90
N GLN A 76 -9.34 -1.28 -14.78
CA GLN A 76 -10.60 -2.00 -14.86
C GLN A 76 -10.80 -2.88 -13.62
N ALA A 77 -9.79 -3.68 -13.23
CA ALA A 77 -9.85 -4.51 -12.03
C ALA A 77 -10.14 -3.68 -10.76
N ARG A 78 -9.58 -2.47 -10.64
CA ARG A 78 -9.84 -1.57 -9.52
C ARG A 78 -11.28 -1.07 -9.50
N LYS A 79 -11.86 -0.74 -10.67
CA LYS A 79 -13.29 -0.39 -10.78
C LYS A 79 -14.19 -1.54 -10.35
N ASP A 80 -13.80 -2.76 -10.69
CA ASP A 80 -14.50 -3.99 -10.31
C ASP A 80 -14.24 -4.39 -8.83
N LYS A 81 -13.47 -3.58 -8.09
CA LYS A 81 -13.02 -3.81 -6.71
C LYS A 81 -12.21 -5.09 -6.52
N ASP A 82 -11.65 -5.63 -7.60
CA ASP A 82 -10.68 -6.72 -7.56
C ASP A 82 -9.29 -6.13 -7.27
N TYR A 83 -9.08 -5.80 -6.00
CA TYR A 83 -7.83 -5.19 -5.53
C TYR A 83 -6.64 -6.14 -5.66
N THR A 84 -6.84 -7.45 -5.48
CA THR A 84 -5.79 -8.46 -5.66
C THR A 84 -5.27 -8.45 -7.09
N LYS A 85 -6.17 -8.51 -8.08
CA LYS A 85 -5.78 -8.45 -9.50
C LYS A 85 -5.16 -7.10 -9.84
N THR A 86 -5.71 -6.00 -9.32
CA THR A 86 -5.15 -4.66 -9.52
C THR A 86 -3.68 -4.60 -9.08
N LEU A 87 -3.40 -5.07 -7.85
CA LEU A 87 -2.06 -5.05 -7.28
C LEU A 87 -1.10 -5.93 -8.06
N ASN A 88 -1.50 -7.15 -8.42
CA ASN A 88 -0.65 -8.07 -9.19
C ASN A 88 -0.31 -7.50 -10.58
N VAL A 89 -1.29 -6.96 -11.29
CA VAL A 89 -1.09 -6.36 -12.63
C VAL A 89 -0.20 -5.12 -12.54
N SER A 90 -0.43 -4.25 -11.55
CA SER A 90 0.41 -3.06 -11.35
C SER A 90 1.84 -3.42 -10.95
N GLN A 91 2.06 -4.45 -10.13
CA GLN A 91 3.39 -4.94 -9.79
C GLN A 91 4.15 -5.46 -11.01
N ASN A 92 3.46 -6.15 -11.93
CA ASN A 92 4.08 -6.56 -13.21
C ASN A 92 4.50 -5.35 -14.05
N ALA A 93 3.67 -4.30 -14.08
CA ALA A 93 4.03 -3.06 -14.76
C ALA A 93 5.24 -2.36 -14.11
N VAL A 94 5.35 -2.39 -12.77
CA VAL A 94 6.51 -1.88 -12.02
C VAL A 94 7.78 -2.62 -12.41
N LYS A 95 7.73 -3.97 -12.52
CA LYS A 95 8.88 -4.78 -12.96
C LYS A 95 9.35 -4.37 -14.35
N ILE A 96 8.42 -4.20 -15.30
CA ILE A 96 8.76 -3.75 -16.67
C ILE A 96 9.34 -2.33 -16.65
N ALA A 97 8.72 -1.41 -15.90
CA ALA A 97 9.21 -0.03 -15.79
C ALA A 97 10.62 0.03 -15.19
N SER A 98 10.88 -0.79 -14.16
CA SER A 98 12.20 -0.90 -13.52
C SER A 98 13.25 -1.45 -14.48
N ASN A 99 12.94 -2.52 -15.22
CA ASN A 99 13.88 -3.15 -16.16
C ASN A 99 14.29 -2.22 -17.31
N TRP A 100 13.44 -1.25 -17.64
CA TRP A 100 13.67 -0.27 -18.71
C TRP A 100 13.99 1.13 -18.18
N GLU A 101 14.30 1.26 -16.88
CA GLU A 101 14.68 2.52 -16.23
C GLU A 101 13.68 3.68 -16.45
N LEU A 102 12.39 3.36 -16.57
CA LEU A 102 11.32 4.31 -16.79
C LEU A 102 10.89 4.96 -15.47
N THR A 103 11.74 5.82 -14.89
CA THR A 103 11.56 6.41 -13.54
C THR A 103 10.20 7.08 -13.35
N GLY A 104 9.76 7.94 -14.28
CA GLY A 104 8.46 8.60 -14.18
C GLY A 104 7.26 7.64 -14.24
N GLU A 105 7.38 6.51 -14.97
CA GLU A 105 6.35 5.46 -14.99
C GLU A 105 6.35 4.68 -13.68
N LEU A 106 7.54 4.41 -13.14
CA LEU A 106 7.74 3.70 -11.87
C LEU A 106 7.09 4.46 -10.71
N GLU A 107 7.31 5.76 -10.59
CA GLU A 107 6.71 6.61 -9.56
C GLU A 107 5.18 6.56 -9.62
N GLN A 108 4.61 6.76 -10.82
CA GLN A 108 3.15 6.73 -11.00
C GLN A 108 2.55 5.37 -10.65
N LEU A 109 3.22 4.27 -11.02
CA LEU A 109 2.75 2.92 -10.72
C LEU A 109 2.85 2.61 -9.22
N ASN A 110 3.92 3.03 -8.56
CA ASN A 110 4.08 2.85 -7.10
C ASN A 110 3.02 3.64 -6.33
N GLU A 111 2.73 4.87 -6.73
CA GLU A 111 1.65 5.66 -6.14
C GLU A 111 0.27 5.04 -6.39
N TYR A 112 0.04 4.50 -7.59
CA TYR A 112 -1.19 3.77 -7.90
C TYR A 112 -1.35 2.52 -7.04
N ILE A 113 -0.27 1.74 -6.81
CA ILE A 113 -0.26 0.59 -5.90
C ILE A 113 -0.55 1.02 -4.48
N ARG A 114 0.11 2.08 -3.98
CA ARG A 114 -0.06 2.61 -2.62
C ARG A 114 -1.52 3.00 -2.37
N SER A 115 -2.10 3.83 -3.24
CA SER A 115 -3.51 4.25 -3.13
C SER A 115 -4.49 3.07 -3.21
N THR A 116 -4.20 2.06 -4.05
CA THR A 116 -5.02 0.84 -4.14
C THR A 116 -4.97 0.01 -2.86
N LYS A 117 -3.78 -0.16 -2.25
CA LYS A 117 -3.64 -0.85 -0.96
C LYS A 117 -4.43 -0.15 0.15
N ILE A 118 -4.36 1.19 0.20
CA ILE A 118 -5.13 1.99 1.16
C ILE A 118 -6.64 1.73 1.00
N GLU A 119 -7.13 1.66 -0.23
CA GLU A 119 -8.55 1.43 -0.52
C GLU A 119 -9.02 0.01 -0.13
N ASP A 120 -8.21 -1.02 -0.45
CA ASP A 120 -8.46 -2.41 -0.06
C ASP A 120 -8.50 -2.57 1.47
N LEU A 121 -7.46 -2.11 2.15
CA LEU A 121 -7.37 -2.13 3.60
C LEU A 121 -8.52 -1.34 4.25
N GLY A 122 -8.87 -0.17 3.69
CA GLY A 122 -9.99 0.64 4.18
C GLY A 122 -11.32 -0.10 4.08
N THR A 123 -11.52 -0.90 3.02
CA THR A 123 -12.71 -1.74 2.86
C THR A 123 -12.73 -2.87 3.90
N LYS A 124 -11.61 -3.57 4.09
CA LYS A 124 -11.45 -4.64 5.09
C LYS A 124 -11.68 -4.15 6.52
N MET A 125 -11.08 -3.01 6.88
CA MET A 125 -11.27 -2.35 8.16
C MET A 125 -12.75 -2.05 8.45
N LYS A 126 -13.45 -1.46 7.46
CA LYS A 126 -14.87 -1.14 7.61
C LYS A 126 -15.74 -2.39 7.74
N SER A 127 -15.39 -3.50 7.07
CA SER A 127 -16.09 -4.79 7.24
C SER A 127 -15.92 -5.32 8.66
N LEU A 128 -14.67 -5.39 9.14
CA LEU A 128 -14.38 -5.86 10.49
C LEU A 128 -15.06 -5.01 11.56
N GLU A 129 -15.11 -3.69 11.39
CA GLU A 129 -15.85 -2.83 12.33
C GLU A 129 -17.36 -3.13 12.31
N LYS A 130 -17.96 -3.37 11.16
CA LYS A 130 -19.38 -3.75 11.07
C LYS A 130 -19.63 -5.08 11.76
N GLU A 131 -18.78 -6.07 11.53
CA GLU A 131 -18.87 -7.37 12.18
C GLU A 131 -18.65 -7.27 13.69
N ALA A 132 -17.76 -6.40 14.15
CA ALA A 132 -17.54 -6.14 15.58
C ALA A 132 -18.79 -5.54 16.24
N LYS A 133 -19.46 -4.60 15.55
CA LYS A 133 -20.74 -4.02 16.01
C LYS A 133 -21.86 -5.05 16.08
N LEU A 134 -21.91 -6.00 15.13
CA LEU A 134 -22.88 -7.09 15.16
C LEU A 134 -22.60 -8.04 16.34
N ALA A 135 -21.35 -8.50 16.49
CA ALA A 135 -20.94 -9.35 17.61
C ALA A 135 -21.26 -8.71 18.98
N ALA A 136 -21.04 -7.40 19.12
CA ALA A 136 -21.36 -6.67 20.34
C ALA A 136 -22.88 -6.65 20.64
N LYS A 137 -23.73 -6.55 19.61
CA LYS A 137 -25.20 -6.63 19.78
C LYS A 137 -25.67 -8.01 20.18
N GLU A 138 -24.94 -9.03 19.78
CA GLU A 138 -25.17 -10.43 20.15
C GLU A 138 -24.48 -10.82 21.47
N GLU A 139 -23.94 -9.85 22.21
CA GLU A 139 -23.21 -10.04 23.47
C GLU A 139 -21.96 -10.94 23.36
N LYS A 140 -21.47 -11.16 22.13
CA LYS A 140 -20.23 -11.89 21.86
C LYS A 140 -19.03 -10.96 22.04
N TYR A 141 -18.80 -10.53 23.29
CA TYR A 141 -17.83 -9.47 23.60
C TYR A 141 -16.38 -9.81 23.24
N ASN A 142 -15.97 -11.07 23.39
CA ASN A 142 -14.64 -11.53 22.96
C ASN A 142 -14.46 -11.36 21.44
N GLU A 143 -15.45 -11.78 20.65
CA GLU A 143 -15.42 -11.65 19.20
C GLU A 143 -15.43 -10.18 18.75
N ALA A 144 -16.25 -9.35 19.39
CA ALA A 144 -16.27 -7.90 19.16
C ALA A 144 -14.91 -7.26 19.44
N ALA A 145 -14.31 -7.56 20.59
CA ALA A 145 -12.99 -7.07 20.97
C ALA A 145 -11.91 -7.42 19.93
N GLN A 146 -11.82 -8.70 19.53
CA GLN A 146 -10.83 -9.15 18.54
C GLN A 146 -11.01 -8.43 17.19
N LYS A 147 -12.24 -8.28 16.71
CA LYS A 147 -12.52 -7.59 15.44
C LYS A 147 -12.20 -6.11 15.48
N TYR A 148 -12.47 -5.42 16.59
CA TYR A 148 -12.01 -4.03 16.79
C TYR A 148 -10.49 -3.92 16.84
N LYS A 149 -9.81 -4.87 17.50
CA LYS A 149 -8.34 -4.94 17.54
C LYS A 149 -7.74 -5.15 16.15
N MET A 150 -8.30 -6.05 15.36
CA MET A 150 -7.88 -6.27 13.96
C MET A 150 -8.13 -5.02 13.11
N SER A 151 -9.30 -4.39 13.25
CA SER A 151 -9.60 -3.12 12.55
C SER A 151 -8.58 -2.03 12.90
N SER A 152 -8.18 -1.91 14.17
CA SER A 152 -7.15 -0.96 14.62
C SER A 152 -5.79 -1.24 13.98
N LYS A 153 -5.39 -2.51 13.87
CA LYS A 153 -4.15 -2.90 13.19
C LYS A 153 -4.17 -2.49 11.72
N ILE A 154 -5.28 -2.74 11.02
CA ILE A 154 -5.45 -2.33 9.62
C ILE A 154 -5.40 -0.79 9.48
N ALA A 155 -6.04 -0.05 10.38
CA ALA A 155 -5.94 1.42 10.40
C ALA A 155 -4.46 1.89 10.54
N SER A 156 -3.67 1.20 11.36
CA SER A 156 -2.24 1.49 11.50
C SER A 156 -1.44 1.17 10.23
N GLU A 157 -1.78 0.11 9.51
CA GLU A 157 -1.17 -0.19 8.21
C GLU A 157 -1.50 0.88 7.17
N ILE A 158 -2.76 1.32 7.09
CA ILE A 158 -3.15 2.42 6.20
C ILE A 158 -2.41 3.71 6.58
N PHE A 159 -2.24 4.00 7.87
CA PHE A 159 -1.44 5.14 8.34
C PHE A 159 0.01 5.06 7.84
N LYS A 160 0.66 3.89 7.96
CA LYS A 160 2.04 3.67 7.45
C LYS A 160 2.15 3.87 5.94
N LEU A 161 1.07 3.61 5.20
CA LEU A 161 1.00 3.88 3.77
C LEU A 161 0.71 5.35 3.43
N GLY A 162 0.58 6.23 4.43
CA GLY A 162 0.35 7.68 4.24
C GLY A 162 -1.11 8.12 4.35
N GLY A 163 -2.02 7.28 4.87
CA GLY A 163 -3.38 7.69 5.22
C GLY A 163 -3.43 8.39 6.58
N THR A 164 -3.07 9.67 6.62
CA THR A 164 -2.87 10.47 7.85
C THR A 164 -4.08 10.50 8.79
N ASP A 165 -5.29 10.49 8.24
CA ASP A 165 -6.55 10.46 9.00
C ASP A 165 -6.74 9.22 9.88
N MET A 166 -5.99 8.14 9.60
CA MET A 166 -6.13 6.88 10.32
C MET A 166 -5.60 6.92 11.76
N THR A 167 -4.82 7.93 12.15
CA THR A 167 -4.33 8.08 13.53
C THR A 167 -5.48 8.13 14.54
N LYS A 168 -6.55 8.86 14.20
CA LYS A 168 -7.76 8.97 15.03
C LYS A 168 -8.51 7.64 15.08
N GLU A 169 -8.57 6.94 13.95
CA GLU A 169 -9.23 5.63 13.83
C GLU A 169 -8.52 4.54 14.62
N VAL A 170 -7.19 4.48 14.59
CA VAL A 170 -6.39 3.57 15.44
C VAL A 170 -6.75 3.76 16.91
N LYS A 171 -6.77 5.01 17.39
CA LYS A 171 -7.12 5.30 18.79
C LYS A 171 -8.56 4.90 19.11
N ARG A 172 -9.53 5.26 18.25
CA ARG A 172 -10.95 4.95 18.43
C ARG A 172 -11.21 3.44 18.48
N LEU A 173 -10.68 2.69 17.52
CA LEU A 173 -10.87 1.24 17.40
C LEU A 173 -10.16 0.50 18.55
N SER A 174 -8.97 0.96 18.96
CA SER A 174 -8.26 0.39 20.10
C SER A 174 -9.02 0.58 21.42
N ASN A 175 -9.62 1.76 21.62
CA ASN A 175 -10.43 2.02 22.81
C ASN A 175 -11.67 1.13 22.84
N LYS A 176 -12.36 0.95 21.71
CA LYS A 176 -13.49 0.02 21.61
C LYS A 176 -13.10 -1.43 21.90
N SER A 177 -11.96 -1.88 21.39
CA SER A 177 -11.43 -3.21 21.72
C SER A 177 -11.29 -3.38 23.24
N LYS A 178 -10.67 -2.41 23.91
CA LYS A 178 -10.46 -2.44 25.38
C LYS A 178 -11.77 -2.35 26.17
N GLU A 179 -12.75 -1.63 25.66
CA GLU A 179 -14.08 -1.53 26.26
C GLU A 179 -14.75 -2.91 26.31
N TYR A 180 -14.78 -3.63 25.19
CA TYR A 180 -15.35 -4.97 25.15
C TYR A 180 -14.50 -6.03 25.85
N GLU A 181 -13.16 -5.88 25.89
CA GLU A 181 -12.30 -6.76 26.71
C GLU A 181 -12.64 -6.73 28.20
N LYS A 182 -13.22 -5.63 28.72
CA LYS A 182 -13.66 -5.53 30.12
C LYS A 182 -15.00 -6.21 30.42
N LEU A 183 -15.72 -6.62 29.38
CA LEU A 183 -17.04 -7.25 29.47
C LEU A 183 -16.98 -8.78 29.27
N ILE A 184 -15.77 -9.32 29.09
CA ILE A 184 -15.46 -10.76 29.04
C ILE A 184 -15.18 -11.22 30.47
#